data_AF-A0A061J212-F1
#
_entry.id   AF-A0A061J212-F1
#
_cell.length_a   1.000
_cell.length_b   1.000
_cell.length_c   1.000
_cell.angle_alpha   90.00
_cell.angle_beta   90.00
_cell.angle_gamma   90.00
#
_symmetry.space_group_name_H-M   'P 1'
#
loop_
_entity.id
_entity.type
_entity.pdbx_description
1 polymer ?
#
loop_
_entity_poly.entity_id
_entity_poly.type
_entity_poly.pdbx_seq_one_letter_code
_entity_poly.pdbx_strand_id
1 'polypeptide(L)'
;MDCGGEVFVEELRRRKRRRRLASKPVEIRRRRLQYSRRHNEKDGRLLYCDYCDLFVCSGQRTWLQHLGGVRHMEAMEAYYAMLEARDPAWVNAVREDVSRAHVEEHVRQHQLVAGKGASVPMPAMTLGYVGQHGIVVGGPQPICGTHARVDNSDSDSRGCRSSQRGSPSVRVGGFLVAAATPPVVKVDGKAMPLPQGCSQTMHRP
;
A
#
# COMPACT_ATOMS: atom_id res chain seq x y z
N MET A 1 11.43 -25.14 3.13
CA MET A 1 11.30 -23.67 3.03
C MET A 1 12.37 -23.09 3.94
N ASP A 2 13.55 -22.81 3.39
CA ASP A 2 14.73 -22.37 4.16
C ASP A 2 15.34 -21.11 3.53
N CYS A 3 14.53 -20.05 3.39
CA CYS A 3 14.99 -18.79 2.80
C CYS A 3 15.54 -17.79 3.85
N GLY A 4 15.48 -18.11 5.15
CA GLY A 4 15.89 -17.19 6.23
C GLY A 4 17.39 -17.23 6.56
N GLY A 5 18.04 -18.38 6.41
CA GLY A 5 19.45 -18.57 6.80
C GLY A 5 20.45 -17.90 5.84
N GLU A 6 20.18 -17.94 4.54
CA GLU A 6 21.07 -17.32 3.53
C GLU A 6 21.10 -15.80 3.63
N VAL A 7 19.95 -15.17 3.87
CA VAL A 7 19.83 -13.71 4.07
C VAL A 7 20.63 -13.26 5.28
N PHE A 8 20.63 -14.04 6.37
CA PHE A 8 21.40 -13.75 7.57
C PHE A 8 22.92 -13.83 7.34
N VAL A 9 23.38 -14.88 6.66
CA VAL A 9 24.81 -15.05 6.33
C VAL A 9 25.29 -13.98 5.35
N GLU A 10 24.47 -13.63 4.35
CA GLU A 10 24.78 -12.56 3.40
C GLU A 10 24.86 -11.20 4.10
N GLU A 11 23.92 -10.89 5.00
CA GLU A 11 23.92 -9.64 5.76
C GLU A 11 25.10 -9.58 6.74
N LEU A 12 25.53 -10.72 7.32
CA LEU A 12 26.73 -10.79 8.15
C LEU A 12 28.01 -10.52 7.33
N ARG A 13 28.11 -11.10 6.13
CA ARG A 13 29.20 -10.83 5.18
C ARG A 13 29.20 -9.36 4.74
N ARG A 14 28.01 -8.77 4.54
CA ARG A 14 27.84 -7.35 4.22
C ARG A 14 28.31 -6.45 5.36
N ARG A 15 27.93 -6.74 6.60
CA ARG A 15 28.40 -6.03 7.81
C ARG A 15 29.91 -6.12 7.97
N LYS A 16 30.52 -7.31 7.83
CA LYS A 16 31.99 -7.48 7.89
C LYS A 16 32.68 -6.68 6.78
N ARG A 17 32.15 -6.70 5.55
CA ARG A 17 32.70 -5.92 4.42
C ARG A 17 32.59 -4.41 4.66
N ARG A 18 31.46 -3.93 5.19
CA ARG A 18 31.28 -2.51 5.57
C ARG A 18 32.25 -2.08 6.66
N ARG A 19 32.44 -2.89 7.71
CA ARG A 19 33.43 -2.62 8.79
C ARG A 19 34.85 -2.54 8.24
N ARG A 20 35.24 -3.48 7.36
CA ARG A 20 36.55 -3.48 6.68
C ARG A 20 36.76 -2.30 5.73
N LEU A 21 35.68 -1.71 5.19
CA LEU A 21 35.76 -0.52 4.34
C LEU A 21 35.76 0.75 5.19
N ALA A 22 34.99 0.79 6.28
CA ALA A 22 34.96 1.90 7.22
C ALA A 22 36.28 2.05 8.00
N SER A 23 36.97 0.94 8.28
CA SER A 23 38.31 0.95 8.88
C SER A 23 39.41 1.44 7.92
N LYS A 24 39.09 1.67 6.64
CA LYS A 24 40.05 2.23 5.69
C LYS A 24 40.04 3.76 5.75
N PRO A 25 41.21 4.40 5.61
CA PRO A 25 41.30 5.85 5.50
C PRO A 25 40.43 6.35 4.34
N VAL A 26 39.91 7.58 4.50
CA VAL A 26 38.94 8.21 3.60
C VAL A 26 39.50 8.29 2.17
N GLU A 27 40.80 8.50 2.05
CA GLU A 27 41.55 8.64 0.80
C GLU A 27 41.54 7.34 -0.01
N ILE A 28 41.73 6.19 0.64
CA ILE A 28 41.67 4.87 -0.01
C ILE A 28 40.25 4.55 -0.46
N ARG A 29 39.23 4.93 0.34
CA ARG A 29 37.83 4.80 -0.07
C ARG A 29 37.52 5.66 -1.30
N ARG A 30 37.95 6.93 -1.31
CA ARG A 30 37.79 7.85 -2.45
C ARG A 30 38.46 7.31 -3.71
N ARG A 31 39.73 6.87 -3.62
CA ARG A 31 40.48 6.33 -4.76
C ARG A 31 39.77 5.11 -5.38
N ARG A 32 39.21 4.24 -4.54
CA ARG A 32 38.47 3.05 -4.99
C ARG A 32 37.15 3.39 -5.69
N LEU A 33 36.43 4.39 -5.19
CA LEU A 33 35.20 4.88 -5.83
C LEU A 33 35.51 5.53 -7.18
N GLN A 34 36.58 6.34 -7.26
CA GLN A 34 37.03 6.94 -8.52
C GLN A 34 37.47 5.89 -9.54
N TYR A 35 38.20 4.85 -9.11
CA TYR A 35 38.59 3.74 -9.98
C TYR A 35 37.35 3.01 -10.53
N SER A 36 36.40 2.67 -9.66
CA SER A 36 35.14 2.05 -10.07
C SER A 36 34.38 2.92 -11.06
N ARG A 37 34.33 4.24 -10.84
CA ARG A 37 33.65 5.17 -11.74
C ARG A 37 34.28 5.15 -13.13
N ARG A 38 35.60 5.34 -13.24
CA ARG A 38 36.30 5.34 -14.54
C ARG A 38 36.14 4.03 -15.31
N HIS A 39 36.15 2.90 -14.60
CA HIS A 39 35.96 1.59 -15.22
C HIS A 39 34.53 1.43 -15.75
N ASN A 40 33.53 1.88 -14.98
CA ASN A 40 32.14 1.81 -15.42
C ASN A 40 31.84 2.81 -16.56
N GLU A 41 32.50 3.96 -16.60
CA GLU A 41 32.45 4.90 -17.74
C GLU A 41 33.01 4.25 -19.01
N LYS A 42 34.19 3.61 -18.93
CA LYS A 42 34.83 2.94 -20.07
C LYS A 42 34.00 1.76 -20.61
N ASP A 43 33.32 1.03 -19.73
CA ASP A 43 32.54 -0.16 -20.10
C ASP A 43 31.09 0.15 -20.52
N GLY A 44 30.66 1.43 -20.48
CA GLY A 44 29.26 1.81 -20.75
C GLY A 44 28.26 1.29 -19.70
N ARG A 45 28.73 0.97 -18.49
CA ARG A 45 27.91 0.40 -17.40
C ARG A 45 27.36 1.47 -16.46
N LEU A 46 27.12 2.67 -16.96
CA LEU A 46 26.52 3.77 -16.20
C LEU A 46 25.19 4.16 -16.83
N LEU A 47 24.19 4.28 -15.98
CA LEU A 47 22.90 4.87 -16.29
C LEU A 47 22.89 6.31 -15.79
N TYR A 48 22.30 7.20 -16.57
CA TYR A 48 22.06 8.57 -16.16
C TYR A 48 20.72 8.66 -15.41
N CYS A 49 20.69 9.45 -14.33
CA CYS A 49 19.46 9.79 -13.63
C CYS A 49 19.15 11.27 -13.82
N ASP A 50 18.05 11.56 -14.51
CA ASP A 50 17.64 12.93 -14.86
C ASP A 50 17.27 13.77 -13.63
N TYR A 51 16.79 13.15 -12.56
CA TYR A 51 16.44 13.88 -11.33
C TYR A 51 17.68 14.31 -10.54
N CYS A 52 18.76 13.52 -10.57
CA CYS A 52 19.93 13.72 -9.72
C CYS A 52 21.15 14.29 -10.46
N ASP A 53 21.05 14.47 -11.78
CA ASP A 53 22.16 14.79 -12.69
C ASP A 53 23.42 13.96 -12.41
N LEU A 54 23.23 12.66 -12.18
CA LEU A 54 24.28 11.74 -11.72
C LEU A 54 24.31 10.46 -12.56
N PHE A 55 25.52 10.03 -12.89
CA PHE A 55 25.78 8.69 -13.42
C PHE A 55 25.86 7.65 -12.30
N VAL A 56 25.04 6.61 -12.42
CA VAL A 56 24.92 5.51 -11.46
C VAL A 56 25.26 4.20 -12.16
N CYS A 57 25.95 3.28 -11.48
CA CYS A 57 26.24 1.97 -12.04
C CYS A 57 24.96 1.23 -12.45
N SER A 58 24.97 0.67 -13.66
CA SER A 58 23.86 -0.07 -14.27
C SER A 58 23.51 -1.39 -13.58
N GLY A 59 24.27 -1.78 -12.55
CA GLY A 59 23.92 -2.92 -11.72
C GLY A 59 22.56 -2.70 -11.04
N GLN A 60 21.65 -3.66 -11.20
CA GLN A 60 20.27 -3.56 -10.69
C GLN A 60 20.23 -3.19 -9.20
N ARG A 61 21.10 -3.78 -8.38
CA ARG A 61 21.17 -3.49 -6.93
C ARG A 61 21.61 -2.06 -6.64
N THR A 62 22.56 -1.51 -7.38
CA THR A 62 23.03 -0.13 -7.20
C THR A 62 22.04 0.88 -7.73
N TRP A 63 21.37 0.56 -8.84
CA TRP A 63 20.30 1.37 -9.39
C TRP A 63 19.09 1.46 -8.45
N LEU A 64 18.58 0.33 -7.96
CA LEU A 64 17.48 0.32 -6.98
C LEU A 64 17.86 1.02 -5.67
N GLN A 65 19.11 0.86 -5.20
CA GLN A 65 19.59 1.59 -4.02
C GLN A 65 19.66 3.10 -4.26
N HIS A 66 19.95 3.54 -5.49
CA HIS A 66 19.91 4.94 -5.86
C HIS A 66 18.47 5.48 -5.88
N LEU A 67 17.55 4.78 -6.54
CA LEU A 67 16.13 5.17 -6.60
C LEU A 67 15.48 5.25 -5.22
N GLY A 68 15.82 4.33 -4.32
CA GLY A 68 15.36 4.36 -2.91
C GLY A 68 16.18 5.25 -1.99
N GLY A 69 17.11 6.04 -2.53
CA GLY A 69 17.97 6.93 -1.74
C GLY A 69 17.30 8.27 -1.43
N VAL A 70 17.55 8.81 -0.24
CA VAL A 70 16.99 10.10 0.21
C VAL A 70 17.24 11.23 -0.80
N ARG A 71 18.46 11.33 -1.32
CA ARG A 71 18.81 12.34 -2.33
C ARG A 71 17.98 12.24 -3.62
N HIS A 72 17.60 11.03 -4.02
CA HIS A 72 16.78 10.86 -5.22
C HIS A 72 15.33 11.26 -4.94
N MET A 73 14.80 10.87 -3.78
CA MET A 73 13.46 11.27 -3.35
C MET A 73 13.35 12.79 -3.24
N GLU A 74 14.30 13.47 -2.59
CA GLU A 74 14.33 14.94 -2.48
C GLU A 74 14.39 15.63 -3.85
N ALA A 75 15.23 15.11 -4.76
CA ALA A 75 15.35 15.70 -6.10
C ALA A 75 14.09 15.47 -6.96
N MET A 76 13.46 14.31 -6.83
CA MET A 76 12.18 14.01 -7.47
C MET A 76 11.06 14.93 -6.94
N GLU A 77 10.96 15.09 -5.62
CA GLU A 77 9.98 15.99 -4.99
C GLU A 77 10.17 17.44 -5.45
N ALA A 78 11.42 17.93 -5.45
CA ALA A 78 11.74 19.26 -5.94
C ALA A 78 11.33 19.46 -7.41
N TYR A 79 11.55 18.45 -8.26
CA TYR A 79 11.14 18.50 -9.66
C TYR A 79 9.63 18.64 -9.82
N TYR A 80 8.84 17.81 -9.13
CA TYR A 80 7.38 17.91 -9.20
C TYR A 80 6.84 19.18 -8.55
N ALA A 81 7.49 19.70 -7.51
CA ALA A 81 7.12 20.99 -6.92
C ALA A 81 7.32 22.14 -7.91
N MET A 82 8.42 22.14 -8.68
CA MET A 82 8.62 23.12 -9.75
C MET A 82 7.57 22.98 -10.87
N LEU A 83 7.21 21.75 -11.23
CA LEU A 83 6.14 21.52 -12.22
C LEU A 83 4.77 21.98 -11.71
N GLU A 84 4.44 21.72 -10.45
CA GLU A 84 3.18 22.16 -9.83
C GLU A 84 3.08 23.69 -9.77
N ALA A 85 4.20 24.39 -9.55
CA ALA A 85 4.24 25.84 -9.63
C ALA A 85 4.06 26.39 -11.05
N ARG A 86 4.44 25.63 -12.08
CA ARG A 86 4.36 26.04 -13.50
C ARG A 86 3.01 25.69 -14.12
N ASP A 87 2.52 24.47 -13.89
CA ASP A 87 1.28 23.92 -14.44
C ASP A 87 0.60 23.01 -13.42
N PRO A 88 -0.17 23.58 -12.47
CA PRO A 88 -0.86 22.80 -11.46
C PRO A 88 -2.00 21.96 -12.05
N ALA A 89 -2.60 22.38 -13.17
CA ALA A 89 -3.72 21.67 -13.78
C ALA A 89 -3.26 20.33 -14.35
N TRP A 90 -2.12 20.32 -15.04
CA TRP A 90 -1.52 19.08 -15.55
C TRP A 90 -1.10 18.13 -14.43
N VAL A 91 -0.43 18.64 -13.37
CA VAL A 91 -0.02 17.79 -12.23
C VAL A 91 -1.24 17.17 -11.53
N ASN A 92 -2.33 17.93 -11.38
CA ASN A 92 -3.56 17.41 -10.81
C ASN A 92 -4.22 16.35 -11.69
N ALA A 93 -4.25 16.54 -13.01
CA ALA A 93 -4.75 15.51 -13.94
C ALA A 93 -3.95 14.19 -13.82
N VAL A 94 -2.63 14.26 -13.74
CA VAL A 94 -1.78 13.07 -13.52
C VAL A 94 -2.11 12.42 -12.16
N ARG A 95 -2.29 13.20 -11.09
CA ARG A 95 -2.66 12.68 -9.76
C ARG A 95 -4.02 11.96 -9.80
N GLU A 96 -5.00 12.52 -10.51
CA GLU A 96 -6.31 11.90 -10.70
C GLU A 96 -6.23 10.59 -11.49
N ASP A 97 -5.45 10.56 -12.58
CA ASP A 97 -5.25 9.37 -13.40
C ASP A 97 -4.56 8.24 -12.62
N VAL A 98 -3.53 8.57 -11.84
CA VAL A 98 -2.85 7.60 -10.96
C VAL A 98 -3.82 7.07 -9.90
N SER A 99 -4.62 7.96 -9.30
CA SER A 99 -5.62 7.57 -8.29
C SER A 99 -6.67 6.64 -8.89
N ARG A 100 -7.15 6.94 -10.10
CA ARG A 100 -8.10 6.12 -10.84
C ARG A 100 -7.53 4.75 -11.17
N ALA A 101 -6.33 4.69 -11.74
CA ALA A 101 -5.64 3.44 -12.05
C ALA A 101 -5.42 2.58 -10.79
N HIS A 102 -5.12 3.20 -9.65
CA HIS A 102 -4.98 2.50 -8.38
C HIS A 102 -6.31 1.87 -7.92
N VAL A 103 -7.42 2.60 -8.03
CA VAL A 103 -8.76 2.09 -7.71
C VAL A 103 -9.15 0.95 -8.66
N GLU A 104 -8.91 1.12 -9.97
CA GLU A 104 -9.19 0.08 -10.98
C GLU A 104 -8.40 -1.21 -10.71
N GLU A 105 -7.11 -1.09 -10.39
CA GLU A 105 -6.29 -2.25 -10.04
C GLU A 105 -6.76 -2.91 -8.74
N HIS A 106 -7.13 -2.11 -7.73
CA HIS A 106 -7.71 -2.64 -6.50
C HIS A 106 -9.02 -3.41 -6.76
N VAL A 107 -9.88 -2.88 -7.63
CA VAL A 107 -11.11 -3.56 -8.08
C VAL A 107 -10.78 -4.87 -8.77
N ARG A 108 -9.83 -4.85 -9.70
CA ARG A 108 -9.39 -6.03 -10.46
C ARG A 108 -8.87 -7.13 -9.53
N GLN A 109 -8.00 -6.77 -8.58
CA GLN A 109 -7.47 -7.69 -7.58
C GLN A 109 -8.57 -8.28 -6.70
N HIS A 110 -9.52 -7.44 -6.25
CA HIS A 110 -10.65 -7.91 -5.46
C HIS A 110 -11.53 -8.91 -6.22
N GLN A 111 -11.85 -8.61 -7.48
CA GLN A 111 -12.65 -9.51 -8.32
C GLN A 111 -11.94 -10.84 -8.64
N LEU A 112 -10.60 -10.84 -8.71
CA LEU A 112 -9.83 -12.09 -8.85
C LEU A 112 -10.00 -13.01 -7.63
N VAL A 113 -10.12 -12.45 -6.42
CA VAL A 113 -10.24 -13.22 -5.18
C VAL A 113 -11.71 -13.55 -4.84
N ALA A 114 -12.62 -12.59 -5.01
CA ALA A 114 -14.03 -12.70 -4.61
C ALA A 114 -14.96 -13.19 -5.73
N GLY A 115 -14.48 -13.25 -6.97
CA GLY A 115 -15.23 -13.65 -8.16
C GLY A 115 -15.68 -12.48 -9.03
N LYS A 116 -15.92 -12.77 -10.32
CA LYS A 116 -16.40 -11.77 -11.31
C LYS A 116 -17.74 -11.18 -10.86
N GLY A 117 -17.85 -9.85 -10.87
CA GLY A 117 -19.05 -9.13 -10.45
C GLY A 117 -19.19 -8.91 -8.94
N ALA A 118 -18.21 -9.34 -8.14
CA ALA A 118 -18.16 -8.97 -6.72
C ALA A 118 -17.99 -7.45 -6.56
N SER A 119 -18.85 -6.83 -5.75
CA SER A 119 -18.72 -5.42 -5.39
C SER A 119 -17.46 -5.22 -4.54
N VAL A 120 -16.74 -4.13 -4.80
CA VAL A 120 -15.58 -3.75 -3.99
C VAL A 120 -16.10 -3.04 -2.74
N PRO A 121 -15.67 -3.43 -1.54
CA PRO A 121 -16.06 -2.73 -0.32
C PRO A 121 -15.51 -1.29 -0.38
N MET A 122 -16.40 -0.32 -0.51
CA MET A 122 -16.03 1.08 -0.35
C MET A 122 -15.97 1.45 1.14
N PRO A 123 -15.02 2.29 1.56
CA PRO A 123 -14.98 2.79 2.94
C PRO A 123 -16.27 3.58 3.26
N ALA A 124 -16.65 3.59 4.53
CA ALA A 124 -17.80 4.38 4.98
C ALA A 124 -17.52 5.87 4.82
N MET A 125 -18.34 6.57 4.04
CA MET A 125 -18.24 8.01 3.79
C MET A 125 -19.52 8.71 4.23
N THR A 126 -19.40 9.83 4.95
CA THR A 126 -20.54 10.67 5.33
C THR A 126 -20.81 11.67 4.21
N LEU A 127 -21.96 11.55 3.53
CA LEU A 127 -22.32 12.37 2.37
C LEU A 127 -23.00 13.71 2.74
N GLY A 128 -23.50 13.83 3.96
CA GLY A 128 -24.20 15.02 4.42
C GLY A 128 -24.88 14.80 5.75
N TYR A 129 -25.49 15.86 6.30
CA TYR A 129 -26.20 15.82 7.57
C TYR A 129 -27.65 16.22 7.40
N VAL A 130 -28.56 15.47 8.02
CA VAL A 130 -29.96 15.85 8.22
C VAL A 130 -30.12 16.16 9.71
N GLY A 131 -30.14 17.46 10.04
CA GLY A 131 -30.08 17.90 11.43
C GLY A 131 -28.76 17.50 12.10
N GLN A 132 -28.84 16.69 13.17
CA GLN A 132 -27.67 16.18 13.90
C GLN A 132 -27.15 14.82 13.39
N HIS A 133 -27.77 14.24 12.34
CA HIS A 133 -27.46 12.88 11.88
C HIS A 133 -26.77 12.89 10.53
N GLY A 134 -25.61 12.23 10.43
CA GLY A 134 -24.87 12.05 9.18
C GLY A 134 -25.43 10.90 8.33
N ILE A 135 -25.57 11.10 7.02
CA ILE A 135 -25.89 10.07 6.03
C ILE A 135 -24.58 9.37 5.66
N VAL A 136 -24.43 8.10 6.05
CA VAL A 136 -23.22 7.30 5.80
C VAL A 136 -23.48 6.28 4.70
N VAL A 137 -22.59 6.21 3.71
CA VAL A 137 -22.66 5.27 2.58
C VAL A 137 -21.35 4.50 2.45
N GLY A 138 -21.44 3.18 2.25
CA GLY A 138 -20.29 2.27 2.11
C GLY A 138 -19.85 1.60 3.42
N GLY A 139 -19.27 0.39 3.30
CA GLY A 139 -18.50 -0.36 4.31
C GLY A 139 -19.13 -0.64 5.70
N PRO A 140 -18.58 -1.59 6.48
CA PRO A 140 -18.77 -1.58 7.92
C PRO A 140 -17.98 -0.39 8.51
N GLN A 141 -18.62 0.44 9.33
CA GLN A 141 -17.93 1.51 10.05
C GLN A 141 -16.80 0.94 10.92
N PRO A 142 -15.65 1.63 11.06
CA PRO A 142 -14.89 1.50 12.29
C PRO A 142 -15.79 2.00 13.42
N ILE A 143 -16.12 1.11 14.37
CA ILE A 143 -16.78 1.51 15.60
C ILE A 143 -15.78 2.37 16.35
N CYS A 144 -15.83 3.69 16.15
CA CYS A 144 -15.19 4.65 17.02
C CYS A 144 -16.26 5.67 17.43
N GLY A 145 -16.34 5.85 18.75
CA GLY A 145 -17.47 6.41 19.48
C GLY A 145 -18.08 7.68 18.90
N THR A 146 -19.40 7.73 19.04
CA THR A 146 -20.17 8.91 19.43
C THR A 146 -19.32 10.04 20.03
N HIS A 147 -19.45 11.22 19.44
CA HIS A 147 -19.17 12.54 20.02
C HIS A 147 -17.78 12.72 20.65
N ALA A 148 -16.90 13.41 19.92
CA ALA A 148 -15.85 14.20 20.55
C ALA A 148 -16.50 15.29 21.41
N ARG A 149 -16.65 15.03 22.72
CA ARG A 149 -16.40 16.07 23.71
C ARG A 149 -14.89 16.13 23.88
N VAL A 150 -14.35 17.34 23.74
CA VAL A 150 -12.99 17.68 24.13
C VAL A 150 -12.90 17.41 25.62
N ASP A 151 -12.22 16.35 26.02
CA ASP A 151 -11.58 16.26 27.32
C ASP A 151 -10.24 15.53 27.17
N ASN A 152 -9.24 16.22 27.68
CA ASN A 152 -7.82 15.94 27.58
C ASN A 152 -7.46 14.78 28.52
N SER A 153 -7.04 13.62 28.02
CA SER A 153 -6.30 12.60 28.79
C SER A 153 -5.70 11.53 27.89
N ASP A 154 -4.37 11.38 28.00
CA ASP A 154 -3.57 10.27 27.50
C ASP A 154 -4.13 8.91 27.93
N SER A 155 -4.24 7.98 26.98
CA SER A 155 -4.05 6.54 27.20
C SER A 155 -4.07 5.77 25.87
N ASP A 156 -2.94 5.12 25.59
CA ASP A 156 -2.79 4.03 24.62
C ASP A 156 -3.94 3.01 24.72
N SER A 157 -4.61 2.73 23.61
CA SER A 157 -5.45 1.53 23.52
C SER A 157 -5.36 0.86 22.15
N ARG A 158 -4.86 -0.38 22.23
CA ARG A 158 -4.59 -1.32 21.14
C ARG A 158 -5.85 -1.60 20.33
N GLY A 159 -5.65 -1.64 19.01
CA GLY A 159 -6.69 -1.81 18.01
C GLY A 159 -7.56 -3.05 18.19
N CYS A 160 -8.87 -2.83 18.13
CA CYS A 160 -9.87 -3.87 18.09
C CYS A 160 -9.99 -4.39 16.64
N ARG A 161 -9.36 -5.53 16.36
CA ARG A 161 -9.58 -6.29 15.13
C ARG A 161 -10.86 -7.11 15.28
N SER A 162 -12.01 -6.53 14.96
CA SER A 162 -13.22 -7.32 14.70
C SER A 162 -13.46 -7.39 13.19
N SER A 163 -13.07 -8.52 12.59
CA SER A 163 -13.43 -8.90 11.24
C SER A 163 -14.93 -9.22 11.17
N GLN A 164 -15.79 -8.19 11.18
CA GLN A 164 -17.18 -8.38 10.80
C GLN A 164 -17.31 -8.19 9.29
N ARG A 165 -17.58 -9.31 8.60
CA ARG A 165 -18.18 -9.36 7.26
C ARG A 165 -19.53 -8.63 7.32
N GLY A 166 -19.50 -7.30 7.22
CA GLY A 166 -20.70 -6.49 7.17
C GLY A 166 -21.23 -6.43 5.74
N SER A 167 -22.48 -6.83 5.55
CA SER A 167 -23.22 -6.56 4.31
C SER A 167 -23.44 -5.05 4.15
N PRO A 168 -23.44 -4.50 2.92
CA PRO A 168 -23.71 -3.09 2.70
C PRO A 168 -25.08 -2.73 3.27
N SER A 169 -25.14 -1.62 4.01
CA SER A 169 -26.37 -1.17 4.66
C SER A 169 -26.52 0.35 4.63
N VAL A 170 -27.76 0.82 4.53
CA VAL A 170 -28.16 2.22 4.64
C VAL A 170 -28.75 2.41 6.03
N ARG A 171 -28.25 3.40 6.77
CA ARG A 171 -28.73 3.75 8.11
C ARG A 171 -29.16 5.22 8.16
N VAL A 172 -30.27 5.50 8.83
CA VAL A 172 -30.77 6.86 9.10
C VAL A 172 -30.97 6.98 10.62
N GLY A 173 -30.31 7.94 11.26
CA GLY A 173 -30.41 8.13 12.71
C GLY A 173 -29.92 6.94 13.55
N GLY A 174 -28.95 6.16 13.06
CA GLY A 174 -28.47 4.93 13.71
C GLY A 174 -29.34 3.69 13.43
N PHE A 175 -30.55 3.88 12.90
CA PHE A 175 -31.45 2.79 12.52
C PHE A 175 -31.11 2.25 11.14
N LEU A 176 -31.10 0.93 11.01
CA LEU A 176 -30.93 0.21 9.75
C LEU A 176 -32.18 0.40 8.89
N VAL A 177 -32.05 1.15 7.80
CA VAL A 177 -33.15 1.43 6.86
C VAL A 177 -33.16 0.44 5.70
N ALA A 178 -31.99 -0.02 5.26
CA ALA A 178 -31.89 -1.13 4.32
C ALA A 178 -30.60 -1.91 4.58
N ALA A 179 -30.70 -3.22 4.75
CA ALA A 179 -29.57 -4.12 4.55
C ALA A 179 -29.72 -4.75 3.17
N ALA A 180 -28.63 -4.86 2.40
CA ALA A 180 -28.64 -5.72 1.22
C ALA A 180 -28.72 -7.19 1.68
N THR A 181 -29.95 -7.67 1.92
CA THR A 181 -30.21 -9.10 2.03
C THR A 181 -29.87 -9.71 0.67
N PRO A 182 -28.98 -10.72 0.60
CA PRO A 182 -28.73 -11.39 -0.68
C PRO A 182 -30.05 -11.95 -1.22
N PRO A 183 -30.32 -11.87 -2.54
CA PRO A 183 -31.57 -12.36 -3.09
C PRO A 183 -31.72 -13.84 -2.80
N VAL A 184 -32.77 -14.20 -2.06
CA VAL A 184 -33.17 -15.59 -1.85
C VAL A 184 -33.84 -16.05 -3.13
N VAL A 185 -33.13 -16.85 -3.95
CA VAL A 185 -33.74 -17.53 -5.09
C VAL A 185 -34.70 -18.57 -4.53
N LYS A 186 -36.00 -18.32 -4.67
CA LYS A 186 -37.07 -19.28 -4.34
C LYS A 186 -37.41 -20.06 -5.61
N VAL A 187 -37.22 -21.37 -5.57
CA VAL A 187 -37.81 -22.29 -6.54
C VAL A 187 -38.85 -23.11 -5.77
N ASP A 188 -40.11 -23.08 -6.21
CA ASP A 188 -41.26 -23.78 -5.59
C ASP A 188 -41.44 -23.59 -4.07
N GLY A 189 -41.40 -22.35 -3.60
CA GLY A 189 -41.86 -21.99 -2.25
C GLY A 189 -41.00 -22.46 -1.07
N LYS A 190 -39.89 -23.18 -1.31
CA LYS A 190 -38.92 -23.56 -0.28
C LYS A 190 -37.63 -22.76 -0.41
N ALA A 191 -37.23 -22.11 0.69
CA ALA A 191 -35.93 -21.46 0.79
C ALA A 191 -34.84 -22.53 0.92
N MET A 192 -33.88 -22.54 0.00
CA MET A 192 -32.72 -23.44 0.08
C MET A 192 -31.71 -22.92 1.12
N PRO A 193 -31.23 -23.74 2.06
CA PRO A 193 -30.13 -23.36 2.93
C PRO A 193 -28.82 -23.25 2.10
N LEU A 194 -28.02 -22.22 2.38
CA LEU A 194 -26.70 -22.05 1.76
C LEU A 194 -25.81 -23.28 2.06
N PRO A 195 -24.95 -23.70 1.10
CA PRO A 195 -24.00 -24.77 1.33
C PRO A 195 -22.99 -24.34 2.41
N GLN A 196 -23.01 -25.04 3.55
CA GLN A 196 -21.97 -24.96 4.55
C GLN A 196 -20.68 -25.52 3.96
N GLY A 197 -19.60 -24.74 4.04
CA GLY A 197 -18.27 -25.14 3.60
C GLY A 197 -17.80 -26.40 4.31
N CYS A 198 -17.24 -27.32 3.52
CA CYS A 198 -16.71 -28.61 3.93
C CYS A 198 -15.68 -28.49 5.08
N SER A 199 -15.97 -29.10 6.23
CA SER A 199 -14.96 -29.62 7.14
C SER A 199 -14.60 -31.04 6.71
N GLN A 200 -13.44 -31.20 6.06
CA GLN A 200 -12.87 -32.52 5.76
C GLN A 200 -12.30 -33.12 7.06
N THR A 201 -12.95 -34.17 7.58
CA THR A 201 -12.33 -35.13 8.50
C THR A 201 -11.85 -36.33 7.67
N MET A 202 -10.53 -36.48 7.55
CA MET A 202 -9.91 -37.65 6.92
C MET A 202 -9.73 -38.77 7.97
N HIS A 203 -10.63 -39.76 7.92
CA HIS A 203 -10.35 -41.17 8.23
C HIS A 203 -10.42 -41.89 6.88
N ARG A 204 -9.61 -42.87 6.48
CA ARG A 204 -8.90 -44.00 7.11
C ARG A 204 -7.98 -44.60 5.99
N PRO A 205 -7.30 -45.77 6.06
CA PRO A 205 -7.58 -47.03 6.79
C PRO A 205 -6.68 -47.32 7.99
#